data_AF-A0A379VZ49-F1
#
_entry.id   AF-A0A379VZ49-F1
#
_cell.length_a   1.000
_cell.length_b   1.000
_cell.length_c   1.000
_cell.angle_alpha   90.00
_cell.angle_beta   90.00
_cell.angle_gamma   90.00
#
_symmetry.space_group_name_H-M   'P 1'
#
loop_
_entity.id
_entity.type
_entity.pdbx_description
1 polymer ?
#
loop_
_entity_poly.entity_id
_entity_poly.type
_entity_poly.pdbx_seq_one_letter_code
_entity_poly.pdbx_strand_id
1 'polypeptide(L)'
;MCTDDFIQAKYIMDALLRHQRQVSDEAMREAFQQWLDYPYYANFTGPTTRAAMKAIFNDNRASLQGELEGEKQSVQIINKGNAEATNGAAMKIWPAAVLHPGDIDAAIDCALQICRFTHNNVLAMSGAAAMAAATSEALRAQDPMQTSIIAAGIYGAQRGLICWRRSKGR
;
A
#
# COMPACT_ATOMS: atom_id res chain seq x y z
N MET A 1 10.25 5.16 18.05
CA MET A 1 9.98 3.89 17.33
C MET A 1 8.67 4.07 16.58
N CYS A 2 8.62 3.76 15.28
CA CYS A 2 7.39 3.75 14.47
C CYS A 2 7.11 2.31 13.99
N THR A 3 5.83 2.03 13.70
CA THR A 3 5.34 0.75 13.17
C THR A 3 5.56 0.64 11.67
N ASP A 4 5.04 -0.45 11.10
CA ASP A 4 5.19 -0.80 9.70
C ASP A 4 4.58 0.24 8.73
N ASP A 5 3.54 0.98 9.13
CA ASP A 5 2.89 2.01 8.31
C ASP A 5 3.90 3.06 7.80
N PHE A 6 4.60 3.73 8.73
CA PHE A 6 5.52 4.80 8.40
C PHE A 6 6.87 4.27 7.90
N ILE A 7 7.38 3.20 8.51
CA ILE A 7 8.72 2.68 8.19
C ILE A 7 8.74 2.09 6.76
N GLN A 8 7.72 1.33 6.36
CA GLN A 8 7.67 0.82 4.99
C GLN A 8 7.56 1.96 3.97
N ALA A 9 6.71 2.95 4.25
CA ALA A 9 6.55 4.10 3.38
C ALA A 9 7.82 4.95 3.27
N LYS A 10 8.56 5.13 4.38
CA LYS A 10 9.88 5.76 4.39
C LYS A 10 10.85 5.03 3.45
N TYR A 11 10.97 3.71 3.56
CA TYR A 11 11.88 2.94 2.70
C TYR A 11 11.45 2.95 1.23
N ILE A 12 10.13 2.96 0.96
CA ILE A 12 9.61 3.18 -0.39
C ILE A 12 10.06 4.55 -0.90
N MET A 13 9.87 5.63 -0.13
CA MET A 13 10.31 6.97 -0.52
C MET A 13 11.82 7.02 -0.79
N ASP A 14 12.64 6.46 0.10
CA ASP A 14 14.11 6.45 -0.04
C ASP A 14 14.57 5.68 -1.28
N ALA A 15 13.90 4.57 -1.61
CA ALA A 15 14.18 3.82 -2.82
C ALA A 15 13.74 4.61 -4.06
N LEU A 16 12.52 5.14 -4.09
CA LEU A 16 12.05 5.96 -5.21
C LEU A 16 12.97 7.14 -5.48
N LEU A 17 13.46 7.84 -4.45
CA LEU A 17 14.41 8.95 -4.64
C LEU A 17 15.74 8.52 -5.28
N ARG A 18 16.22 7.31 -4.98
CA ARG A 18 17.43 6.74 -5.60
C ARG A 18 17.18 6.20 -7.02
N HIS A 19 15.95 5.75 -7.28
CA HIS A 19 15.49 5.23 -8.57
C HIS A 19 14.78 6.29 -9.42
N GLN A 20 15.27 7.54 -9.39
CA GLN A 20 14.77 8.66 -10.22
C GLN A 20 13.26 8.93 -10.11
N ARG A 21 12.68 8.68 -8.93
CA ARG A 21 11.26 8.78 -8.61
C ARG A 21 10.38 7.81 -9.42
N GLN A 22 10.95 6.74 -9.97
CA GLN A 22 10.22 5.74 -10.74
C GLN A 22 9.95 4.50 -9.89
N VAL A 23 8.72 4.01 -9.95
CA VAL A 23 8.38 2.71 -9.36
C VAL A 23 8.85 1.62 -10.32
N SER A 24 9.72 0.73 -9.84
CA SER A 24 10.22 -0.44 -10.57
C SER A 24 10.30 -1.64 -9.64
N ASP A 25 10.42 -2.85 -10.19
CA ASP A 25 10.64 -4.06 -9.36
C ASP A 25 11.92 -3.92 -8.52
N GLU A 26 12.96 -3.32 -9.09
CA GLU A 26 14.22 -3.05 -8.40
C GLU A 26 14.04 -2.10 -7.21
N ALA A 27 13.40 -0.95 -7.42
CA ALA A 27 13.13 0.02 -6.35
C ALA A 27 12.28 -0.58 -5.23
N MET A 28 11.25 -1.35 -5.58
CA MET A 28 10.38 -1.99 -4.59
C MET A 28 11.09 -3.11 -3.84
N ARG A 29 11.90 -3.94 -4.53
CA ARG A 29 12.72 -4.96 -3.86
C ARG A 29 13.68 -4.34 -2.86
N GLU A 30 14.33 -3.25 -3.25
CA GLU A 30 15.27 -2.55 -2.40
C GLU A 30 14.60 -1.91 -1.17
N ALA A 31 13.43 -1.29 -1.33
CA ALA A 31 12.64 -0.75 -0.22
C ALA A 31 12.23 -1.86 0.77
N PHE A 32 11.74 -2.99 0.26
CA PHE A 32 11.27 -4.08 1.10
C PHE A 32 12.41 -4.93 1.68
N GLN A 33 13.59 -4.95 1.05
CA GLN A 33 14.80 -5.49 1.67
C GLN A 33 15.17 -4.70 2.93
N GLN A 34 15.15 -3.36 2.86
CA GLN A 34 15.36 -2.54 4.06
C GLN A 34 14.29 -2.75 5.13
N TRP A 35 13.04 -3.03 4.72
CA TRP A 35 12.01 -3.44 5.66
C TRP A 35 12.32 -4.78 6.32
N LEU A 36 12.78 -5.79 5.57
CA LEU A 36 13.18 -7.10 6.10
C LEU A 36 14.35 -7.01 7.09
N ASP A 37 15.26 -6.07 6.88
CA ASP A 37 16.44 -5.81 7.71
C ASP A 37 16.13 -4.93 8.93
N TYR A 38 14.93 -4.32 8.99
CA TYR A 38 14.52 -3.50 10.13
C TYR A 38 14.39 -4.36 11.40
N PRO A 39 14.99 -3.95 12.55
CA PRO A 39 15.05 -4.79 13.75
C PRO A 39 13.69 -5.25 14.29
N TYR A 40 12.63 -4.48 14.05
CA TYR A 40 11.27 -4.79 14.51
C TYR A 40 10.34 -5.30 13.40
N TYR A 41 10.89 -5.69 12.25
CA TYR A 41 10.14 -6.28 11.13
C TYR A 41 9.19 -7.39 11.61
N ALA A 42 9.71 -8.34 12.39
CA ALA A 42 8.94 -9.50 12.82
C ALA A 42 7.78 -9.13 13.76
N ASN A 43 7.93 -8.05 14.52
CA ASN A 43 6.93 -7.51 15.45
C ASN A 43 5.79 -6.77 14.74
N PHE A 44 6.05 -6.12 13.60
CA PHE A 44 5.08 -5.22 12.97
C PHE A 44 4.56 -5.70 11.62
N THR A 45 5.16 -6.72 10.99
CA THR A 45 4.69 -7.18 9.68
C THR A 45 3.36 -7.92 9.77
N GLY A 46 2.28 -7.29 9.28
CA GLY A 46 0.97 -7.92 9.17
C GLY A 46 0.93 -9.12 8.20
N PRO A 47 -0.12 -9.96 8.27
CA PRO A 47 -0.21 -11.26 7.59
C PRO A 47 -0.08 -11.15 6.05
N THR A 48 -0.73 -10.18 5.42
CA THR A 48 -0.68 -9.99 3.96
C THR A 48 0.70 -9.56 3.48
N THR A 49 1.34 -8.61 4.17
CA THR A 49 2.72 -8.22 3.86
C THR A 49 3.66 -9.40 4.06
N ARG A 50 3.49 -10.21 5.11
CA ARG A 50 4.29 -11.40 5.37
C ARG A 50 4.16 -12.46 4.27
N ALA A 51 2.94 -12.70 3.79
CA ALA A 51 2.69 -13.60 2.66
C ALA A 51 3.42 -13.13 1.39
N ALA A 52 3.42 -11.82 1.13
CA ALA A 52 4.18 -11.23 0.02
C ALA A 52 5.70 -11.36 0.23
N MET A 53 6.21 -11.11 1.44
CA MET A 53 7.64 -11.26 1.75
C MET A 53 8.13 -12.70 1.58
N LYS A 54 7.31 -13.68 2.00
CA LYS A 54 7.57 -15.10 1.76
C LYS A 54 7.64 -15.42 0.26
N ALA A 55 6.70 -14.90 -0.53
CA ALA A 55 6.64 -15.18 -1.96
C ALA A 55 7.76 -14.49 -2.78
N ILE A 56 8.15 -13.27 -2.41
CA ILE A 56 9.07 -12.43 -3.21
C ILE A 56 10.53 -12.59 -2.78
N PHE A 57 10.77 -12.80 -1.48
CA PHE A 57 12.11 -12.83 -0.86
C PHE A 57 12.44 -14.16 -0.19
N ASN A 58 11.56 -15.17 -0.27
CA ASN A 58 11.71 -16.44 0.44
C ASN A 58 11.89 -16.28 1.96
N ASP A 59 11.26 -15.24 2.55
CA ASP A 59 11.30 -15.00 3.99
C ASP A 59 10.44 -16.04 4.74
N ASN A 60 11.10 -16.90 5.52
CA ASN A 60 10.46 -17.96 6.31
C ASN A 60 10.54 -17.72 7.83
N ARG A 61 10.88 -16.48 8.26
CA ARG A 61 10.92 -16.13 9.68
C ARG A 61 9.53 -16.21 10.32
N ALA A 62 9.49 -16.72 11.56
CA ALA A 62 8.26 -16.82 12.33
C ALA A 62 7.65 -15.43 12.63
N SER A 63 6.32 -15.39 12.72
CA SER A 63 5.60 -14.20 13.19
C SER A 63 5.77 -14.04 14.70
N LEU A 64 6.10 -12.83 15.15
CA LEU A 64 6.03 -12.47 16.57
C LEU A 64 4.68 -11.83 16.95
N GLN A 65 3.76 -11.67 15.98
CA GLN A 65 2.39 -11.20 16.21
C GLN A 65 1.42 -12.33 16.59
N GLY A 66 1.93 -13.56 16.74
CA GLY A 66 1.12 -14.78 16.84
C GLY A 66 0.71 -15.30 15.45
N GLU A 67 0.30 -16.56 15.39
CA GLU A 67 -0.45 -17.08 14.26
C GLU A 67 -1.90 -16.61 14.41
N LEU A 68 -2.51 -16.05 13.35
CA LEU A 68 -3.96 -15.86 13.29
C LEU A 68 -4.70 -17.21 13.13
N GLU A 69 -4.10 -18.32 13.54
CA GLU A 69 -4.76 -19.62 13.69
C GLU A 69 -5.20 -19.78 15.15
N GLY A 70 -6.09 -18.91 15.62
CA GLY A 70 -6.30 -18.81 17.06
C GLY A 70 -7.50 -18.02 17.54
N GLU A 71 -8.54 -17.91 16.72
CA GLU A 71 -9.94 -17.80 17.14
C GLU A 71 -10.73 -17.77 15.83
N LYS A 72 -11.66 -18.71 15.64
CA LYS A 72 -12.68 -18.53 14.60
C LYS A 72 -13.31 -17.17 14.89
N GLN A 73 -13.01 -16.16 14.08
CA GLN A 73 -13.82 -14.95 14.07
C GLN A 73 -15.27 -15.45 14.02
N SER A 74 -16.08 -15.09 15.01
CA SER A 74 -17.51 -15.43 15.05
C SER A 74 -18.28 -14.83 13.86
N VAL A 75 -17.58 -14.07 13.02
CA VAL A 75 -17.99 -13.54 11.74
C VAL A 75 -17.75 -14.59 10.65
N GLN A 76 -18.82 -15.00 9.99
CA GLN A 76 -18.78 -15.86 8.82
C GLN A 76 -17.89 -15.23 7.74
N ILE A 77 -16.80 -15.91 7.37
CA ILE A 77 -15.88 -15.45 6.32
C ILE A 77 -16.55 -15.71 4.96
N ILE A 78 -17.13 -14.68 4.35
CA ILE A 78 -17.73 -14.75 3.01
C ILE A 78 -16.67 -14.26 1.99
N ASN A 79 -16.54 -14.96 0.85
CA ASN A 79 -15.66 -14.61 -0.30
C ASN A 79 -14.13 -14.66 -0.06
N LYS A 80 -13.56 -15.79 0.34
CA LYS A 80 -12.09 -16.02 0.43
C LYS A 80 -11.25 -15.00 1.24
N GLY A 81 -11.79 -13.92 1.84
CA GLY A 81 -10.92 -13.00 2.57
C GLY A 81 -11.52 -11.70 3.11
N ASN A 82 -11.84 -11.70 4.41
CA ASN A 82 -11.41 -10.60 5.29
C ASN A 82 -9.87 -10.51 5.35
N ALA A 83 -9.15 -11.60 5.01
CA ALA A 83 -7.70 -11.64 4.91
C ALA A 83 -7.14 -10.71 3.81
N GLU A 84 -7.89 -10.43 2.75
CA GLU A 84 -7.48 -9.50 1.67
C GLU A 84 -7.91 -8.05 1.94
N ALA A 85 -8.86 -7.85 2.88
CA ALA A 85 -9.39 -6.55 3.28
C ALA A 85 -8.50 -5.88 4.36
N THR A 86 -7.22 -5.73 4.06
CA THR A 86 -6.23 -5.10 4.96
C THR A 86 -5.88 -3.70 4.48
N ASN A 87 -5.69 -2.76 5.41
CA ASN A 87 -5.23 -1.39 5.13
C ASN A 87 -3.74 -1.29 4.75
N GLY A 88 -3.01 -2.40 4.79
CA GLY A 88 -1.57 -2.49 4.56
C GLY A 88 -1.09 -1.70 3.35
N ALA A 89 -1.79 -1.76 2.22
CA ALA A 89 -1.42 -0.98 1.04
C ALA A 89 -1.65 0.53 1.19
N ALA A 90 -2.79 0.92 1.76
CA ALA A 90 -3.22 2.31 1.88
C ALA A 90 -2.36 3.09 2.89
N MET A 91 -2.02 2.46 4.02
CA MET A 91 -1.25 3.11 5.09
C MET A 91 0.16 3.53 4.67
N LYS A 92 0.73 2.91 3.63
CA LYS A 92 2.11 3.17 3.17
C LYS A 92 2.22 4.03 1.90
N ILE A 93 1.13 4.65 1.46
CA ILE A 93 1.04 5.24 0.11
C ILE A 93 1.36 6.75 0.03
N TRP A 94 1.62 7.40 1.16
CA TRP A 94 1.95 8.83 1.17
C TRP A 94 3.12 9.23 0.26
N PRO A 95 4.15 8.39 -0.02
CA PRO A 95 5.21 8.76 -0.97
C PRO A 95 4.68 9.03 -2.37
N ALA A 96 3.68 8.27 -2.83
CA ALA A 96 3.06 8.49 -4.14
C ALA A 96 2.39 9.87 -4.22
N ALA A 97 1.72 10.30 -3.15
CA ALA A 97 1.08 11.61 -3.12
C ALA A 97 2.09 12.76 -3.01
N VAL A 98 3.11 12.62 -2.15
CA VAL A 98 4.12 13.68 -1.94
C VAL A 98 5.01 13.90 -3.16
N LEU A 99 5.25 12.86 -3.97
CA LEU A 99 5.98 12.99 -5.23
C LEU A 99 5.15 13.62 -6.36
N HIS A 100 3.82 13.64 -6.22
CA HIS A 100 2.86 14.13 -7.21
C HIS A 100 1.83 15.09 -6.57
N PRO A 101 2.25 16.20 -5.94
CA PRO A 101 1.34 17.11 -5.24
C PRO A 101 0.43 17.83 -6.25
N GLY A 102 -0.88 17.74 -6.07
CA GLY A 102 -1.88 18.31 -6.97
C GLY A 102 -2.05 17.58 -8.32
N ASP A 103 -1.21 16.59 -8.63
CA ASP A 103 -1.37 15.69 -9.77
C ASP A 103 -1.98 14.37 -9.30
N ILE A 104 -3.30 14.36 -9.20
CA ILE A 104 -4.09 13.24 -8.65
C ILE A 104 -3.90 11.97 -9.48
N ASP A 105 -3.89 12.06 -10.81
CA ASP A 105 -3.79 10.89 -11.68
C ASP A 105 -2.39 10.27 -11.59
N ALA A 106 -1.32 11.08 -11.59
CA ALA A 106 0.04 10.56 -11.40
C ALA A 106 0.23 9.94 -10.00
N ALA A 107 -0.36 10.56 -8.96
CA ALA A 107 -0.34 10.01 -7.61
C ALA A 107 -1.05 8.64 -7.55
N ILE A 108 -2.20 8.50 -8.20
CA ILE A 108 -2.93 7.22 -8.30
C ILE A 108 -2.10 6.17 -9.03
N ASP A 109 -1.53 6.49 -10.18
CA ASP A 109 -0.79 5.52 -10.98
C ASP A 109 0.47 5.02 -10.25
N CYS A 110 1.22 5.93 -9.62
CA CYS A 110 2.35 5.59 -8.74
C CYS A 110 1.90 4.70 -7.57
N ALA A 111 0.79 5.06 -6.91
CA ALA A 111 0.23 4.29 -5.81
C ALA A 111 -0.16 2.86 -6.21
N LEU A 112 -0.77 2.69 -7.39
CA LEU A 112 -1.16 1.38 -7.90
C LEU A 112 0.06 0.50 -8.21
N GLN A 113 1.15 1.08 -8.73
CA GLN A 113 2.40 0.36 -8.96
C GLN A 113 3.01 -0.14 -7.64
N ILE A 114 3.08 0.72 -6.61
CA ILE A 114 3.55 0.35 -5.26
C ILE A 114 2.65 -0.73 -4.65
N CYS A 115 1.33 -0.54 -4.70
CA CYS A 115 0.34 -1.42 -4.10
C CYS A 115 0.47 -2.87 -4.62
N ARG A 116 0.67 -3.04 -5.93
CA ARG A 116 0.76 -4.37 -6.56
C ARG A 116 1.91 -5.22 -6.04
N PHE A 117 2.95 -4.61 -5.48
CA PHE A 117 4.10 -5.34 -4.95
C PHE A 117 3.74 -6.24 -3.75
N THR A 118 2.81 -5.81 -2.89
CA THR A 118 2.43 -6.61 -1.70
C THR A 118 0.94 -6.95 -1.62
N HIS A 119 0.07 -6.14 -2.23
CA HIS A 119 -1.37 -6.27 -2.12
C HIS A 119 -2.02 -6.10 -3.50
N ASN A 120 -1.80 -7.08 -4.38
CA ASN A 120 -2.39 -7.11 -5.71
C ASN A 120 -3.82 -7.67 -5.65
N ASN A 121 -4.74 -6.95 -5.02
CA ASN A 121 -6.17 -7.26 -4.96
C ASN A 121 -7.02 -5.99 -5.11
N VAL A 122 -8.31 -6.16 -5.39
CA VAL A 122 -9.23 -5.04 -5.70
C VAL A 122 -9.38 -4.05 -4.56
N LEU A 123 -9.51 -4.54 -3.32
CA LEU A 123 -9.78 -3.70 -2.14
C LEU A 123 -8.54 -2.86 -1.81
N ALA A 124 -7.37 -3.49 -1.79
CA ALA A 124 -6.11 -2.82 -1.54
C ALA A 124 -5.78 -1.78 -2.62
N MET A 125 -5.96 -2.11 -3.90
CA MET A 125 -5.74 -1.17 -4.99
C MET A 125 -6.68 0.03 -4.92
N SER A 126 -7.96 -0.19 -4.60
CA SER A 126 -8.94 0.88 -4.46
C SER A 126 -8.59 1.77 -3.25
N GLY A 127 -8.23 1.17 -2.11
CA GLY A 127 -7.84 1.92 -0.91
C GLY A 127 -6.55 2.73 -1.08
N ALA A 128 -5.53 2.15 -1.71
CA ALA A 128 -4.27 2.84 -1.99
C ALA A 128 -4.49 4.03 -2.94
N ALA A 129 -5.25 3.84 -4.02
CA ALA A 129 -5.56 4.92 -4.95
C ALA A 129 -6.40 6.03 -4.30
N ALA A 130 -7.36 5.68 -3.43
CA ALA A 130 -8.15 6.66 -2.69
C ALA A 130 -7.28 7.54 -1.79
N MET A 131 -6.38 6.93 -1.00
CA MET A 131 -5.49 7.67 -0.11
C MET A 131 -4.48 8.52 -0.87
N ALA A 132 -3.94 8.02 -1.98
CA ALA A 132 -3.03 8.78 -2.82
C ALA A 132 -3.70 10.01 -3.44
N ALA A 133 -4.92 9.85 -3.97
CA ALA A 133 -5.68 10.93 -4.57
C ALA A 133 -6.07 12.00 -3.54
N ALA A 134 -6.63 11.60 -2.40
CA ALA A 134 -7.03 12.53 -1.34
C ALA A 134 -5.81 13.29 -0.79
N THR A 135 -4.69 12.60 -0.57
CA THR A 135 -3.46 13.23 -0.05
C THR A 135 -2.84 14.16 -1.09
N SER A 136 -2.79 13.77 -2.37
CA SER A 136 -2.29 14.63 -3.45
C SER A 136 -3.12 15.91 -3.61
N GLU A 137 -4.45 15.80 -3.54
CA GLU A 137 -5.35 16.96 -3.58
C GLU A 137 -5.18 17.87 -2.37
N ALA A 138 -4.98 17.29 -1.18
CA ALA A 138 -4.70 18.06 0.04
C ALA A 138 -3.37 18.85 -0.06
N LEU A 139 -2.41 18.36 -0.84
CA LEU A 139 -1.12 19.02 -1.08
C LEU A 139 -1.19 20.10 -2.19
N ARG A 140 -2.30 20.22 -2.92
CA ARG A 140 -2.44 21.14 -4.06
C ARG A 140 -2.51 22.62 -3.67
N ALA A 141 -3.12 22.93 -2.52
CA ALA A 141 -3.45 24.31 -2.13
C ALA A 141 -3.02 24.62 -0.69
N GLN A 142 -2.86 25.92 -0.39
CA GLN A 142 -2.64 26.39 0.99
C GLN A 142 -3.86 26.16 1.89
N ASP A 143 -5.06 26.08 1.32
CA ASP A 143 -6.32 25.78 2.02
C ASP A 143 -7.23 24.90 1.14
N PRO A 144 -6.98 23.57 1.10
CA PRO A 144 -7.78 22.66 0.29
C PRO A 144 -9.18 22.50 0.87
N MET A 145 -10.21 22.72 0.05
CA MET A 145 -11.59 22.46 0.45
C MET A 145 -11.75 20.98 0.82
N GLN A 146 -12.26 20.70 2.03
CA GLN A 146 -12.52 19.33 2.51
C GLN A 146 -13.33 18.49 1.49
N THR A 147 -14.32 19.12 0.84
CA THR A 147 -15.14 18.47 -0.19
C THR A 147 -14.33 18.01 -1.41
N SER A 148 -13.31 18.78 -1.82
CA SER A 148 -12.42 18.40 -2.92
C SER A 148 -11.55 17.21 -2.56
N ILE A 149 -11.00 17.18 -1.33
CA ILE A 149 -10.18 16.05 -0.84
C ILE A 149 -11.00 14.76 -0.83
N ILE A 150 -12.23 14.82 -0.31
CA ILE A 150 -13.14 13.67 -0.27
C ILE A 150 -13.50 13.22 -1.70
N ALA A 151 -13.82 14.16 -2.60
CA ALA A 151 -14.12 13.86 -3.99
C ALA A 151 -12.93 13.20 -4.72
N ALA A 152 -11.71 13.69 -4.51
CA ALA A 152 -10.48 13.09 -5.02
C ALA A 152 -10.29 11.66 -4.49
N GLY A 153 -10.53 11.43 -3.19
CA GLY A 153 -10.48 10.09 -2.61
C GLY A 153 -11.47 9.10 -3.25
N ILE A 154 -12.72 9.53 -3.46
CA ILE A 154 -13.76 8.73 -4.14
C ILE A 154 -13.33 8.42 -5.58
N TYR A 155 -12.83 9.42 -6.30
CA TYR A 155 -12.30 9.27 -7.65
C TYR A 155 -11.15 8.25 -7.69
N GLY A 156 -10.19 8.36 -6.77
CA GLY A 156 -9.09 7.42 -6.62
C GLY A 156 -9.57 5.98 -6.40
N ALA A 157 -10.54 5.78 -5.50
CA ALA A 157 -11.12 4.45 -5.26
C ALA A 157 -11.72 3.83 -6.53
N GLN A 158 -12.47 4.62 -7.30
CA GLN A 158 -13.07 4.18 -8.57
C GLN A 158 -12.00 3.83 -9.61
N ARG A 159 -10.94 4.64 -9.72
CA ARG A 159 -9.81 4.38 -10.61
C ARG A 159 -9.08 3.09 -10.25
N GLY A 160 -8.84 2.84 -8.96
CA GLY A 160 -8.25 1.58 -8.49
C GLY A 160 -9.07 0.35 -8.88
N LEU A 161 -10.40 0.40 -8.72
CA LEU A 161 -11.32 -0.65 -9.15
C LEU A 161 -11.27 -0.91 -10.65
N ILE A 162 -11.29 0.16 -11.47
CA ILE A 162 -11.22 0.07 -12.94
C ILE A 162 -9.90 -0.58 -13.37
N CYS A 163 -8.77 -0.14 -12.81
CA CYS A 163 -7.45 -0.69 -13.09
C CYS A 163 -7.34 -2.17 -12.73
N TRP A 164 -7.92 -2.59 -11.60
CA TRP A 164 -7.98 -4.00 -11.23
C TRP A 164 -8.77 -4.83 -12.25
N ARG A 165 -9.99 -4.40 -12.58
CA ARG A 165 -10.86 -5.10 -13.55
C ARG A 165 -10.18 -5.28 -14.91
N ARG A 166 -9.51 -4.24 -15.41
CA ARG A 166 -8.74 -4.30 -16.66
C ARG A 166 -7.60 -5.31 -16.61
N SER A 167 -6.95 -5.48 -15.46
CA SER A 167 -5.88 -6.47 -15.28
C SER A 167 -6.37 -7.92 -15.20
N LYS A 168 -7.67 -8.16 -15.00
CA LYS A 168 -8.30 -9.49 -14.97
C LYS A 168 -8.99 -9.89 -16.26
N GLY A 169 -9.25 -8.93 -17.16
CA GLY A 169 -9.87 -9.16 -18.48
C GLY A 169 -8.87 -9.45 -19.60
N ARG A 170 -7.70 -9.99 -19.28
CA ARG A 170 -6.71 -10.51 -20.23
C ARG A 170 -6.59 -12.01 -20.06
#